data_AF-A0A351C201-F1
#
_entry.id   AF-A0A351C201-F1
#
_cell.length_a   1.000
_cell.length_b   1.000
_cell.length_c   1.000
_cell.angle_alpha   90.00
_cell.angle_beta   90.00
_cell.angle_gamma   90.00
#
_symmetry.space_group_name_H-M   'P 1'
#
loop_
_entity.id
_entity.type
_entity.pdbx_description
1 polymer ?
#
loop_
_entity_poly.entity_id
_entity_poly.type
_entity_poly.pdbx_seq_one_letter_code
_entity_poly.pdbx_strand_id
1 'polypeptide(L)'
;MNTIKQLGNIAIGTRLRMLTDKFISDADKIYKTLDVDFEPRLFTVFYLINQKKSITITELAEQLGYTQPAVTQIANTLISKKLISAVKEKKDSRKKILTITKKGDELLLELIPVWQDIENSVKELIHETGYDVLFVLSKLESVLEKKDIFTRVMEKTKKRQIAEVRIFEYSNNSPGDARFKKELDKNFRDINYEWIKKYFKVEKEDRKQLENPGKEIIENGGVIFFAEYKDMIAGTAALLKKENNSYELAKMAVRDEVQGKQIGKKLGIAVIEKAKRLKCNNLYLETNATLTPAINLYKSIGFEEAEMKDPSKYERATFRMNYNFNKKLSEI
;
A
#
# COMPACT_ATOMS: atom_id res chain seq x y z
N MET A 1 -6.17 -9.30 35.52
CA MET A 1 -6.14 -9.94 34.18
C MET A 1 -5.27 -9.08 33.27
N ASN A 2 -4.27 -9.64 32.58
CA ASN A 2 -3.35 -8.82 31.76
C ASN A 2 -4.01 -8.46 30.42
N THR A 3 -4.43 -7.19 30.26
CA THR A 3 -5.12 -6.65 29.07
C THR A 3 -4.36 -6.95 27.78
N ILE A 4 -3.02 -6.89 27.80
CA ILE A 4 -2.19 -7.16 26.62
C ILE A 4 -2.27 -8.62 26.18
N LYS A 5 -2.42 -9.56 27.12
CA LYS A 5 -2.61 -10.99 26.78
C LYS A 5 -3.97 -11.24 26.13
N GLN A 6 -5.02 -10.51 26.53
CA GLN A 6 -6.37 -10.66 25.98
C GLN A 6 -6.50 -10.13 24.56
N LEU A 7 -5.75 -9.08 24.20
CA LEU A 7 -5.73 -8.52 22.85
C LEU A 7 -5.15 -9.49 21.80
N GLY A 8 -4.55 -10.61 22.23
CA GLY A 8 -4.09 -11.68 21.34
C GLY A 8 -3.14 -11.16 20.26
N ASN A 9 -3.42 -11.52 19.01
CA ASN A 9 -2.58 -11.19 17.86
C ASN A 9 -2.53 -9.68 17.54
N ILE A 10 -3.52 -8.89 17.99
CA ILE A 10 -3.53 -7.44 17.77
C ILE A 10 -2.37 -6.78 18.54
N ALA A 11 -2.04 -7.30 19.72
CA ALA A 11 -0.99 -6.77 20.57
C ALA A 11 0.36 -7.49 20.39
N ILE A 12 0.57 -8.23 19.30
CA ILE A 12 1.82 -8.98 19.08
C ILE A 12 3.06 -8.07 19.15
N GLY A 13 3.02 -6.89 18.53
CA GLY A 13 4.12 -5.93 18.57
C GLY A 13 4.44 -5.43 19.98
N THR A 14 3.41 -5.17 20.79
CA THR A 14 3.58 -4.78 22.20
C THR A 14 4.19 -5.91 23.01
N ARG A 15 3.76 -7.16 22.79
CA ARG A 15 4.30 -8.32 23.50
C ARG A 15 5.77 -8.56 23.15
N LEU A 16 6.16 -8.42 21.88
CA LEU A 16 7.55 -8.51 21.45
C LEU A 16 8.41 -7.42 22.12
N ARG A 17 7.93 -6.17 22.15
CA ARG A 17 8.62 -5.06 22.82
C ARG A 17 8.85 -5.35 24.31
N MET A 18 7.81 -5.81 25.02
CA MET A 18 7.92 -6.14 26.44
C MET A 18 8.94 -7.26 26.71
N LEU A 19 9.04 -8.25 25.81
CA LEU A 19 10.08 -9.28 25.89
C LEU A 19 11.47 -8.68 25.68
N THR A 20 11.64 -7.82 24.67
CA THR A 20 12.90 -7.09 24.45
C THR A 20 13.32 -6.30 25.69
N ASP A 21 12.39 -5.53 26.27
CA ASP A 21 12.65 -4.72 27.47
C ASP A 21 13.06 -5.61 28.66
N LYS A 22 12.44 -6.77 28.80
CA LYS A 22 12.77 -7.75 29.85
C LYS A 22 14.18 -8.32 29.66
N PHE A 23 14.54 -8.76 28.46
CA PHE A 23 15.88 -9.26 28.17
C PHE A 23 16.96 -8.19 28.38
N ILE A 24 16.71 -6.95 27.93
CA ILE A 24 17.63 -5.83 28.16
C ILE A 24 17.78 -5.54 29.65
N SER A 25 16.68 -5.55 30.40
CA SER A 25 16.72 -5.31 31.85
C SER A 25 17.48 -6.41 32.61
N ASP A 26 17.38 -7.67 32.18
CA ASP A 26 18.08 -8.76 32.84
C ASP A 26 19.57 -8.77 32.48
N ALA A 27 19.94 -8.47 31.23
CA ALA A 27 21.33 -8.26 30.82
C ALA A 27 22.01 -7.10 31.60
N ASP A 28 21.29 -6.00 31.82
CA ASP A 28 21.79 -4.87 32.63
C ASP A 28 22.07 -5.28 34.09
N LYS A 29 21.19 -6.11 34.68
CA LYS A 29 21.41 -6.65 36.03
C LYS A 29 22.61 -7.58 36.08
N ILE A 30 22.82 -8.41 35.06
CA ILE A 30 23.96 -9.33 34.98
C ILE A 30 25.26 -8.52 34.97
N TYR A 31 25.39 -7.52 34.08
CA TYR A 31 26.60 -6.69 34.02
C TYR A 31 26.87 -5.97 35.34
N LYS A 32 25.86 -5.38 35.98
CA LYS A 32 26.00 -4.75 37.30
C LYS A 32 26.42 -5.72 38.41
N THR A 33 25.90 -6.94 38.39
CA THR A 33 26.21 -7.96 39.41
C THR A 33 27.63 -8.47 39.27
N LEU A 34 28.14 -8.55 38.04
CA LEU A 34 29.49 -8.98 37.70
C LEU A 34 30.51 -7.83 37.69
N ASP A 35 30.10 -6.61 38.05
CA ASP A 35 30.91 -5.40 38.01
C ASP A 35 31.53 -5.07 36.64
N VAL A 36 30.80 -5.40 35.56
CA VAL A 36 31.21 -5.11 34.18
C VAL A 36 30.61 -3.77 33.73
N ASP A 37 31.45 -2.76 33.46
CA ASP A 37 31.03 -1.44 32.93
C ASP A 37 30.65 -1.51 31.44
N PHE A 38 29.53 -2.15 31.15
CA PHE A 38 28.96 -2.25 29.80
C PHE A 38 27.44 -2.12 29.80
N GLU A 39 26.90 -1.49 28.76
CA GLU A 39 25.47 -1.28 28.59
C GLU A 39 24.91 -2.24 27.53
N PRO A 40 23.82 -2.99 27.80
CA PRO A 40 23.28 -3.98 26.84
C PRO A 40 22.92 -3.39 25.48
N ARG A 41 22.52 -2.11 25.42
CA ARG A 41 22.15 -1.43 24.17
C ARG A 41 23.33 -1.23 23.22
N LEU A 42 24.57 -1.27 23.73
CA LEU A 42 25.78 -1.11 22.92
C LEU A 42 26.25 -2.43 22.30
N PHE A 43 25.68 -3.56 22.74
CA PHE A 43 26.11 -4.91 22.39
C PHE A 43 26.23 -5.14 20.88
N THR A 44 25.17 -4.94 20.10
CA THR A 44 25.15 -5.36 18.69
C THR A 44 26.16 -4.63 17.84
N VAL A 45 26.36 -3.33 18.08
CA VAL A 45 27.37 -2.52 17.39
C VAL A 45 28.78 -2.93 17.84
N PHE A 46 29.01 -3.06 19.15
CA PHE A 46 30.34 -3.43 19.67
C PHE A 46 30.76 -4.83 19.21
N TYR A 47 29.84 -5.80 19.27
CA TYR A 47 30.02 -7.16 18.79
C TYR A 47 30.36 -7.20 17.29
N LEU A 48 29.62 -6.46 16.45
CA LEU A 48 29.86 -6.48 15.01
C LEU A 48 31.18 -5.81 14.61
N ILE A 49 31.58 -4.73 15.30
CA ILE A 49 32.90 -4.10 15.10
C ILE A 49 34.01 -5.09 15.45
N ASN A 50 33.87 -5.82 16.56
CA ASN A 50 34.83 -6.85 16.97
C ASN A 50 34.96 -7.96 15.90
N GLN A 51 33.83 -8.46 15.37
CA GLN A 51 33.83 -9.51 14.35
C GLN A 51 34.48 -9.08 13.02
N LYS A 52 34.23 -7.84 12.59
CA LYS A 52 34.70 -7.34 11.28
C LYS A 52 36.06 -6.65 11.33
N LYS A 53 36.57 -6.31 12.52
CA LYS A 53 37.82 -5.57 12.81
C LYS A 53 37.89 -4.14 12.25
N SER A 54 37.21 -3.84 11.16
CA SER A 54 37.13 -2.54 10.50
C SER A 54 35.80 -2.43 9.76
N ILE A 55 34.93 -1.51 10.17
CA ILE A 55 33.60 -1.31 9.58
C ILE A 55 33.16 0.15 9.64
N THR A 56 32.39 0.61 8.66
CA THR A 56 31.81 1.96 8.62
C THR A 56 30.42 2.03 9.29
N ILE A 57 29.95 3.24 9.60
CA ILE A 57 28.59 3.45 10.13
C ILE A 57 27.52 2.95 9.17
N THR A 58 27.71 3.15 7.87
CA THR A 58 26.76 2.72 6.83
C THR A 58 26.64 1.20 6.80
N GLU A 59 27.78 0.49 6.79
CA GLU A 59 27.79 -0.97 6.80
C GLU A 59 27.21 -1.56 8.08
N LEU A 60 27.45 -0.92 9.23
CA LEU A 60 26.81 -1.30 10.50
C LEU A 60 25.29 -1.14 10.43
N ALA A 61 24.79 -0.02 9.90
CA ALA A 61 23.35 0.22 9.75
C ALA A 61 22.69 -0.82 8.84
N GLU A 62 23.33 -1.13 7.70
CA GLU A 62 22.85 -2.13 6.75
C GLU A 62 22.83 -3.55 7.36
N GLN A 63 23.91 -3.98 8.02
CA GLN A 63 23.99 -5.33 8.57
C GLN A 63 23.13 -5.55 9.81
N LEU A 64 22.91 -4.51 10.63
CA LEU A 64 22.10 -4.59 11.85
C LEU A 64 20.61 -4.28 11.60
N GLY A 65 20.25 -3.80 10.41
CA GLY A 65 18.89 -3.31 10.13
C GLY A 65 18.51 -2.09 10.97
N TYR A 66 19.49 -1.32 11.47
CA TYR A 66 19.28 -0.11 12.24
C TYR A 66 19.32 1.13 11.35
N THR A 67 18.70 2.22 11.81
CA THR A 67 18.86 3.51 11.12
C THR A 67 20.27 4.06 11.34
N GLN A 68 20.83 4.76 10.35
CA GLN A 68 22.14 5.39 10.49
C GLN A 68 22.25 6.32 11.71
N PRO A 69 21.23 7.14 12.06
CA PRO A 69 21.26 7.94 13.29
C PRO A 69 21.36 7.09 14.57
N ALA A 70 20.64 5.96 14.65
CA ALA A 70 20.69 5.06 15.81
C ALA A 70 22.07 4.43 15.99
N VAL A 71 22.68 3.94 14.90
CA VAL A 71 24.05 3.41 14.92
C VAL A 71 25.05 4.51 15.32
N THR A 72 24.89 5.72 14.78
CA THR A 72 25.76 6.86 15.11
C THR A 72 25.71 7.19 16.60
N GLN A 73 24.51 7.18 17.21
CA GLN A 73 24.36 7.42 18.64
C GLN A 73 25.09 6.37 19.47
N ILE A 74 24.91 5.08 19.16
CA ILE A 74 25.58 3.96 19.85
C ILE A 74 27.10 4.05 19.69
N ALA A 75 27.58 4.30 18.47
CA ALA A 75 29.01 4.43 18.18
C ALA A 75 29.64 5.59 18.95
N ASN A 76 28.96 6.75 19.04
CA ASN A 76 29.45 7.88 19.81
C ASN A 76 29.58 7.56 21.31
N THR A 77 28.63 6.81 21.89
CA THR A 77 28.72 6.34 23.29
C THR A 77 29.91 5.39 23.50
N LEU A 78 30.15 4.48 22.55
CA LEU A 78 31.32 3.58 22.59
C LEU A 78 32.65 4.36 22.48
N ILE A 79 32.69 5.40 21.63
CA ILE A 79 33.85 6.29 21.48
C ILE A 79 34.09 7.08 22.78
N SER A 80 33.05 7.65 23.40
CA SER A 80 33.20 8.40 24.65
C SER A 80 33.69 7.53 25.80
N LYS A 81 33.29 6.24 25.84
CA LYS A 81 33.81 5.24 26.78
C LYS A 81 35.23 4.74 26.44
N LYS A 82 35.80 5.20 25.31
CA LYS A 82 37.10 4.80 24.75
C LYS A 82 37.19 3.32 24.38
N LEU A 83 36.06 2.66 24.10
CA LEU A 83 36.00 1.24 23.73
C LEU A 83 36.25 1.02 22.23
N ILE A 84 35.87 2.00 21.41
CA ILE A 84 36.17 2.03 19.98
C ILE A 84 36.81 3.36 19.59
N SER A 85 37.50 3.38 18.46
CA SER A 85 38.05 4.57 17.83
C SER A 85 37.52 4.73 16.41
N ALA A 86 37.53 5.97 15.91
CA ALA A 86 37.14 6.30 14.54
C ALA A 86 38.36 6.83 13.78
N VAL A 87 38.83 6.07 12.79
CA VAL A 87 39.99 6.42 11.96
C VAL A 87 39.50 6.84 10.57
N LYS A 88 40.11 7.86 9.96
CA LYS A 88 39.81 8.22 8.57
C LYS A 88 40.26 7.09 7.63
N GLU A 89 39.38 6.69 6.71
CA GLU A 89 39.72 5.69 5.70
C GLU A 89 40.85 6.19 4.80
N LYS A 90 41.86 5.34 4.54
CA LYS A 90 43.04 5.69 3.71
C LYS A 90 42.67 6.04 2.26
N LYS A 91 41.54 5.55 1.76
CA LYS A 91 41.08 5.74 0.36
C LYS A 91 40.04 6.86 0.20
N ASP A 92 39.20 7.11 1.20
CA ASP A 92 38.23 8.22 1.20
C ASP A 92 38.24 8.90 2.58
N SER A 93 38.85 10.08 2.67
CA SER A 93 39.01 10.82 3.93
C SER A 93 37.67 11.26 4.57
N ARG A 94 36.55 11.11 3.85
CA ARG A 94 35.20 11.40 4.34
C ARG A 94 34.56 10.21 5.07
N LYS A 95 35.08 9.00 4.88
CA LYS A 95 34.60 7.79 5.56
C LYS A 95 35.39 7.54 6.84
N LYS A 96 34.67 7.32 7.94
CA LYS A 96 35.23 6.93 9.23
C LYS A 96 35.07 5.43 9.41
N ILE A 97 36.19 4.77 9.63
CA ILE A 97 36.27 3.35 9.98
C ILE A 97 36.29 3.24 11.50
N LEU A 98 35.42 2.40 12.04
CA LEU A 98 35.36 2.07 13.45
C LEU A 98 36.19 0.81 13.73
N THR A 99 37.02 0.89 14.78
CA THR A 99 37.90 -0.20 15.23
C THR A 99 37.88 -0.31 16.75
N ILE A 100 38.08 -1.51 17.29
CA ILE A 100 38.23 -1.74 18.73
C ILE A 100 39.54 -1.08 19.22
N THR A 101 39.52 -0.49 20.42
CA THR A 101 40.73 0.03 21.09
C THR A 101 41.32 -1.04 22.02
N LYS A 102 42.54 -0.82 22.52
CA LYS A 102 43.12 -1.68 23.56
C LYS A 102 42.21 -1.85 24.80
N LYS A 103 41.59 -0.77 25.27
CA LYS A 103 40.61 -0.82 26.36
C LYS A 103 39.37 -1.64 25.99
N GLY A 104 38.92 -1.54 24.74
CA GLY A 104 37.83 -2.36 24.22
C GLY A 104 38.19 -3.85 24.18
N ASP A 105 39.41 -4.19 23.76
CA ASP A 105 39.90 -5.57 23.77
C ASP A 105 40.00 -6.13 25.20
N GLU A 106 40.50 -5.34 26.16
CA GLU A 106 40.55 -5.71 27.58
C GLU A 106 39.13 -5.99 28.11
N LEU A 107 38.15 -5.12 27.83
CA LEU A 107 36.77 -5.33 28.22
C LEU A 107 36.13 -6.55 27.51
N LEU A 108 36.51 -6.85 26.27
CA LEU A 108 36.02 -8.03 25.56
C LEU A 108 36.45 -9.34 26.24
N LEU A 109 37.61 -9.38 26.89
CA LEU A 109 38.04 -10.56 27.67
C LEU A 109 37.08 -10.85 28.83
N GLU A 110 36.47 -9.82 29.41
CA GLU A 110 35.46 -9.94 30.46
C GLU A 110 34.07 -10.24 29.88
N LEU A 111 33.72 -9.61 28.76
CA LEU A 111 32.38 -9.72 28.16
C LEU A 111 32.11 -11.04 27.44
N ILE A 112 33.11 -11.61 26.76
CA ILE A 112 32.91 -12.82 25.93
C ILE A 112 32.36 -13.99 26.76
N PRO A 113 32.93 -14.35 27.93
CA PRO A 113 32.37 -15.41 28.78
C PRO A 113 30.94 -15.10 29.22
N VAL A 114 30.67 -13.86 29.63
CA VAL A 114 29.33 -13.43 30.07
C VAL A 114 28.31 -13.55 28.93
N TRP A 115 28.68 -13.20 27.70
CA TRP A 115 27.82 -13.37 26.53
C TRP A 115 27.53 -14.84 26.22
N GLN A 116 28.52 -15.72 26.41
CA GLN A 116 28.31 -17.17 26.24
C GLN A 116 27.33 -17.72 27.28
N ASP A 117 27.45 -17.30 28.54
CA ASP A 117 26.51 -17.69 29.61
C ASP A 117 25.09 -17.18 29.34
N ILE A 118 24.96 -15.93 28.87
CA ILE A 118 23.66 -15.38 28.45
C ILE A 118 23.10 -16.17 27.27
N GLU A 119 23.91 -16.47 26.25
CA GLU A 119 23.47 -17.25 25.08
C GLU A 119 22.96 -18.63 25.49
N ASN A 120 23.69 -19.34 26.35
CA ASN A 120 23.29 -20.65 26.85
C ASN A 120 21.99 -20.58 27.67
N SER A 121 21.87 -19.59 28.56
CA SER A 121 20.65 -19.37 29.35
C SER A 121 19.44 -19.07 28.46
N VAL A 122 19.62 -18.30 27.39
CA VAL A 122 18.55 -18.01 26.42
C VAL A 122 18.19 -19.27 25.62
N LYS A 123 19.16 -20.11 25.24
CA LYS A 123 18.90 -21.41 24.60
C LYS A 123 18.08 -22.33 25.49
N GLU A 124 18.41 -22.42 26.77
CA GLU A 124 17.66 -23.19 27.77
C GLU A 124 16.21 -22.66 27.90
N LEU A 125 16.03 -21.35 28.07
CA LEU A 125 14.71 -20.72 28.13
C LEU A 125 13.87 -21.01 26.88
N ILE A 126 14.47 -20.95 25.69
CA ILE A 126 13.77 -21.29 24.43
C ILE A 126 13.43 -22.78 24.41
N HIS A 127 14.34 -23.64 24.84
CA HIS A 127 14.12 -25.09 24.90
C HIS A 127 12.96 -25.47 25.82
N GLU A 128 12.79 -24.81 26.96
CA GLU A 128 11.65 -24.98 27.88
C GLU A 128 10.30 -24.72 27.21
N THR A 129 10.26 -23.89 26.16
CA THR A 129 9.01 -23.63 25.44
C THR A 129 8.56 -24.82 24.59
N GLY A 130 9.45 -25.77 24.26
CA GLY A 130 9.20 -26.86 23.32
C GLY A 130 9.11 -26.43 21.85
N TYR A 131 9.44 -25.17 21.54
CA TYR A 131 9.40 -24.62 20.18
C TYR A 131 10.73 -23.99 19.77
N ASP A 132 11.06 -24.09 18.49
CA ASP A 132 12.15 -23.33 17.88
C ASP A 132 11.70 -21.89 17.60
N VAL A 133 11.79 -21.05 18.62
CA VAL A 133 11.35 -19.65 18.56
C VAL A 133 12.11 -18.86 17.49
N LEU A 134 13.41 -19.10 17.34
CA LEU A 134 14.23 -18.39 16.34
C LEU A 134 13.82 -18.76 14.93
N PHE A 135 13.56 -20.05 14.66
CA PHE A 135 13.02 -20.47 13.37
C PHE A 135 11.66 -19.81 13.07
N VAL A 136 10.76 -19.76 14.05
CA VAL A 136 9.44 -19.11 13.89
C VAL A 136 9.60 -17.62 13.60
N LEU A 137 10.50 -16.92 14.28
CA LEU A 137 10.80 -15.51 14.03
C LEU A 137 11.32 -15.30 12.60
N SER A 138 12.30 -16.09 12.15
CA SER A 138 12.82 -15.99 10.78
C SER A 138 11.74 -16.26 9.73
N LYS A 139 10.80 -17.18 9.99
CA LYS A 139 9.65 -17.40 9.11
C LYS A 139 8.69 -16.22 9.12
N LEU A 140 8.45 -15.60 10.27
CA LEU A 140 7.61 -14.42 10.37
C LEU A 140 8.19 -13.25 9.58
N GLU A 141 9.50 -13.00 9.71
CA GLU A 141 10.25 -11.98 8.96
C GLU A 141 10.12 -12.20 7.45
N SER A 142 10.41 -13.41 6.96
CA SER A 142 10.29 -13.74 5.54
C SER A 142 8.86 -13.57 4.99
N VAL A 143 7.83 -13.89 5.79
CA VAL A 143 6.43 -13.74 5.37
C VAL A 143 5.99 -12.27 5.38
N LEU A 144 6.56 -11.45 6.28
CA LEU A 144 6.35 -10.01 6.32
C LEU A 144 7.01 -9.31 5.13
N GLU A 145 8.24 -9.68 4.77
CA GLU A 145 8.94 -9.16 3.58
C GLU A 145 8.17 -9.46 2.30
N LYS A 146 7.64 -10.68 2.17
CA LYS A 146 6.82 -11.05 1.01
C LYS A 146 5.54 -10.24 0.91
N LYS A 147 4.92 -9.92 2.05
CA LYS A 147 3.68 -9.13 2.11
C LYS A 147 3.44 -8.63 3.53
N ASP A 148 3.59 -7.32 3.70
CA ASP A 148 3.45 -6.65 4.98
C ASP A 148 2.00 -6.63 5.50
N ILE A 149 1.83 -6.23 6.77
CA ILE A 149 0.52 -6.13 7.41
C ILE A 149 -0.33 -5.05 6.76
N PHE A 150 0.27 -3.92 6.36
CA PHE A 150 -0.43 -2.82 5.71
C PHE A 150 -1.17 -3.31 4.46
N THR A 151 -0.47 -3.96 3.54
CA THR A 151 -1.00 -4.53 2.30
C THR A 151 -2.10 -5.54 2.60
N ARG A 152 -1.88 -6.47 3.54
CA ARG A 152 -2.89 -7.47 3.95
C ARG A 152 -4.18 -6.82 4.47
N VAL A 153 -4.07 -5.77 5.28
CA VAL A 153 -5.22 -5.06 5.83
C VAL A 153 -5.91 -4.26 4.74
N MET A 154 -5.16 -3.52 3.91
CA MET A 154 -5.71 -2.68 2.86
C MET A 154 -6.46 -3.48 1.79
N GLU A 155 -6.00 -4.68 1.44
CA GLU A 155 -6.75 -5.57 0.55
C GLU A 155 -8.11 -5.97 1.13
N LYS A 156 -8.15 -6.34 2.41
CA LYS A 156 -9.42 -6.67 3.09
C LYS A 156 -10.33 -5.45 3.17
N THR A 157 -9.77 -4.27 3.42
CA THR A 157 -10.51 -3.00 3.43
C THR A 157 -11.11 -2.70 2.06
N LYS A 158 -10.34 -2.81 0.98
CA LYS A 158 -10.82 -2.63 -0.39
C LYS A 158 -11.95 -3.60 -0.72
N LYS A 159 -11.84 -4.87 -0.33
CA LYS A 159 -12.90 -5.88 -0.53
C LYS A 159 -14.20 -5.48 0.18
N ARG A 160 -14.13 -5.04 1.44
CA ARG A 160 -15.30 -4.55 2.18
C ARG A 160 -15.93 -3.33 1.52
N GLN A 161 -15.12 -2.35 1.13
CA GLN A 161 -15.60 -1.15 0.44
C GLN A 161 -16.31 -1.48 -0.88
N ILE A 162 -15.76 -2.41 -1.68
CA ILE A 162 -16.44 -2.88 -2.90
C ILE A 162 -17.78 -3.54 -2.58
N ALA A 163 -17.87 -4.31 -1.50
CA ALA A 163 -19.11 -4.98 -1.11
C ALA A 163 -20.23 -4.00 -0.70
N GLU A 164 -19.87 -2.85 -0.12
CA GLU A 164 -20.82 -1.79 0.28
C GLU A 164 -21.42 -1.00 -0.89
N VAL A 165 -20.84 -1.08 -2.09
CA VAL A 165 -21.31 -0.35 -3.26
C VAL A 165 -22.32 -1.19 -4.03
N ARG A 166 -23.55 -0.74 -4.25
CA ARG A 166 -24.50 -1.40 -5.13
C ARG A 166 -24.43 -0.79 -6.53
N ILE A 167 -24.27 -1.61 -7.56
CA ILE A 167 -24.38 -1.17 -8.95
C ILE A 167 -25.74 -1.57 -9.49
N PHE A 168 -26.41 -0.64 -10.18
CA PHE A 168 -27.61 -0.94 -10.93
C PHE A 168 -27.62 -0.19 -12.27
N GLU A 169 -28.31 -0.77 -13.25
CA GLU A 169 -28.51 -0.16 -14.57
C GLU A 169 -29.65 0.85 -14.53
N TYR A 170 -29.49 1.96 -15.25
CA TYR A 170 -30.59 2.87 -15.57
C TYR A 170 -31.58 2.14 -16.47
N SER A 171 -32.84 2.07 -16.05
CA SER A 171 -33.90 1.42 -16.82
C SER A 171 -35.04 2.40 -17.03
N ASN A 172 -35.49 2.50 -18.28
CA ASN A 172 -36.69 3.25 -18.63
C ASN A 172 -37.98 2.57 -18.12
N ASN A 173 -37.91 1.29 -17.70
CA ASN A 173 -39.05 0.45 -17.35
C ASN A 173 -39.06 -0.02 -15.88
N SER A 174 -38.29 0.61 -14.98
CA SER A 174 -38.34 0.24 -13.56
C SER A 174 -39.69 0.63 -12.95
N PRO A 175 -40.43 -0.29 -12.28
CA PRO A 175 -41.68 0.06 -11.61
C PRO A 175 -41.37 0.90 -10.37
N GLY A 176 -41.72 2.19 -10.40
CA GLY A 176 -41.48 3.12 -9.29
C GLY A 176 -41.14 4.54 -9.73
N ASP A 177 -42.18 5.29 -10.10
CA ASP A 177 -42.30 6.76 -10.08
C ASP A 177 -41.38 7.59 -11.01
N ALA A 178 -41.98 8.40 -11.90
CA ALA A 178 -41.27 9.35 -12.75
C ALA A 178 -40.34 10.31 -11.96
N ARG A 179 -40.62 10.50 -10.67
CA ARG A 179 -39.76 11.22 -9.72
C ARG A 179 -38.38 10.56 -9.54
N PHE A 180 -38.32 9.23 -9.42
CA PHE A 180 -37.05 8.51 -9.26
C PHE A 180 -36.20 8.62 -10.52
N LYS A 181 -36.82 8.53 -11.71
CA LYS A 181 -36.13 8.79 -12.99
C LYS A 181 -35.55 10.21 -13.05
N LYS A 182 -36.34 11.22 -12.69
CA LYS A 182 -35.89 12.62 -12.67
C LYS A 182 -34.73 12.85 -11.69
N GLU A 183 -34.72 12.15 -10.56
CA GLU A 183 -33.62 12.18 -9.61
C GLU A 183 -32.35 11.52 -10.16
N LEU A 184 -32.46 10.39 -10.86
CA LEU A 184 -31.31 9.74 -11.50
C LEU A 184 -30.76 10.59 -12.66
N ASP A 185 -31.61 11.20 -13.47
CA ASP A 185 -31.20 12.14 -14.53
C ASP A 185 -30.44 13.33 -13.92
N LYS A 186 -30.97 13.90 -12.83
CA LYS A 186 -30.30 14.96 -12.07
C LYS A 186 -28.94 14.50 -11.55
N ASN A 187 -28.86 13.33 -10.91
CA ASN A 187 -27.61 12.81 -10.37
C ASN A 187 -26.57 12.54 -11.47
N PHE A 188 -26.98 11.93 -12.58
CA PHE A 188 -26.09 11.69 -13.73
C PHE A 188 -25.48 12.97 -14.25
N ARG A 189 -26.34 13.98 -14.46
CA ARG A 189 -25.93 15.30 -14.92
C ARG A 189 -25.01 16.01 -13.92
N ASP A 190 -25.42 16.11 -12.67
CA ASP A 190 -24.75 16.92 -11.66
C ASP A 190 -23.37 16.32 -11.32
N ILE A 191 -23.26 15.00 -11.11
CA ILE A 191 -21.99 14.32 -10.82
C ILE A 191 -20.99 14.49 -11.96
N ASN A 192 -21.43 14.34 -13.22
CA ASN A 192 -20.55 14.51 -14.36
C ASN A 192 -20.18 15.98 -14.57
N TYR A 193 -21.09 16.93 -14.37
CA TYR A 193 -20.75 18.35 -14.48
C TYR A 193 -19.77 18.81 -13.39
N GLU A 194 -19.93 18.36 -12.15
CA GLU A 194 -18.98 18.62 -11.06
C GLU A 194 -17.57 18.15 -11.46
N TRP A 195 -17.46 16.90 -11.94
CA TRP A 195 -16.19 16.35 -12.38
C TRP A 195 -15.60 17.11 -13.58
N ILE A 196 -16.40 17.37 -14.62
CA ILE A 196 -15.92 18.08 -15.82
C ILE A 196 -15.45 19.48 -15.44
N LYS A 197 -16.24 20.26 -14.70
CA LYS A 197 -15.88 21.64 -14.34
C LYS A 197 -14.63 21.73 -13.46
N LYS A 198 -14.34 20.69 -12.68
CA LYS A 198 -13.15 20.62 -11.83
C LYS A 198 -11.87 20.47 -12.65
N TYR A 199 -11.91 19.73 -13.76
CA TYR A 199 -10.70 19.38 -14.53
C TYR A 199 -10.64 20.01 -15.93
N PHE A 200 -11.79 20.38 -16.51
CA PHE A 200 -11.94 20.79 -17.90
C PHE A 200 -13.07 21.81 -18.09
N LYS A 201 -13.25 22.26 -19.33
CA LYS A 201 -14.42 23.05 -19.75
C LYS A 201 -15.54 22.11 -20.20
N VAL A 202 -16.78 22.51 -19.94
CA VAL A 202 -17.97 21.77 -20.41
C VAL A 202 -18.13 22.00 -21.92
N GLU A 203 -18.10 20.92 -22.69
CA GLU A 203 -18.18 20.96 -24.16
C GLU A 203 -19.61 20.68 -24.66
N LYS A 204 -19.89 20.96 -25.94
CA LYS A 204 -21.24 20.82 -26.53
C LYS A 204 -21.76 19.38 -26.43
N GLU A 205 -20.89 18.41 -26.71
CA GLU A 205 -21.23 16.99 -26.66
C GLU A 205 -21.50 16.51 -25.23
N ASP A 206 -20.89 17.14 -24.21
CA ASP A 206 -21.23 16.86 -22.80
C ASP A 206 -22.66 17.28 -22.49
N ARG A 207 -23.03 18.52 -22.83
CA ARG A 207 -24.38 19.04 -22.56
C ARG A 207 -25.46 18.18 -23.18
N LYS A 208 -25.25 17.79 -24.45
CA LYS A 208 -26.16 16.92 -25.19
C LYS A 208 -26.46 15.64 -24.40
N GLN A 209 -25.42 14.91 -24.02
CA GLN A 209 -25.53 13.62 -23.33
C GLN A 209 -26.00 13.75 -21.88
N LEU A 210 -25.57 14.79 -21.15
CA LEU A 210 -25.87 14.95 -19.72
C LEU A 210 -27.26 15.54 -19.46
N GLU A 211 -27.79 16.37 -20.36
CA GLU A 211 -29.11 16.98 -20.19
C GLU A 211 -30.23 16.07 -20.69
N ASN A 212 -29.95 15.13 -21.59
CA ASN A 212 -30.94 14.20 -22.16
C ASN A 212 -30.44 12.75 -22.22
N PRO A 213 -30.01 12.15 -21.09
CA PRO A 213 -29.35 10.83 -21.09
C PRO A 213 -30.22 9.69 -21.65
N GLY A 214 -31.54 9.74 -21.42
CA GLY A 214 -32.47 8.75 -21.98
C GLY A 214 -32.43 8.71 -23.52
N LYS A 215 -32.56 9.87 -24.15
CA LYS A 215 -32.56 10.00 -25.62
C LYS A 215 -31.16 9.78 -26.21
N GLU A 216 -30.15 10.39 -25.61
CA GLU A 216 -28.81 10.44 -26.21
C GLU A 216 -27.98 9.19 -25.95
N ILE A 217 -28.28 8.43 -24.90
CA ILE A 217 -27.53 7.22 -24.53
C ILE A 217 -28.41 5.98 -24.64
N ILE A 218 -29.56 5.94 -23.95
CA ILE A 218 -30.36 4.72 -23.82
C ILE A 218 -31.07 4.35 -25.13
N GLU A 219 -31.77 5.29 -25.77
CA GLU A 219 -32.46 5.06 -27.05
C GLU A 219 -31.49 4.70 -28.18
N ASN A 220 -30.23 5.14 -28.08
CA ASN A 220 -29.15 4.77 -29.01
C ASN A 220 -28.52 3.39 -28.70
N GLY A 221 -29.10 2.62 -27.78
CA GLY A 221 -28.63 1.28 -27.41
C GLY A 221 -27.44 1.27 -26.45
N GLY A 222 -27.14 2.40 -25.81
CA GLY A 222 -26.20 2.50 -24.71
C GLY A 222 -26.84 2.15 -23.36
N VAL A 223 -26.01 2.14 -22.31
CA VAL A 223 -26.42 1.77 -20.95
C VAL A 223 -25.80 2.75 -19.97
N ILE A 224 -26.54 3.17 -18.94
CA ILE A 224 -26.02 3.97 -17.84
C ILE A 224 -26.02 3.12 -16.58
N PHE A 225 -24.97 3.25 -15.78
CA PHE A 225 -24.80 2.60 -14.49
C PHE A 225 -24.74 3.64 -13.40
N PHE A 226 -25.39 3.33 -12.28
CA PHE A 226 -25.28 4.10 -11.05
C PHE A 226 -24.62 3.25 -9.98
N ALA A 227 -23.78 3.90 -9.19
CA ALA A 227 -23.25 3.35 -7.95
C ALA A 227 -23.94 4.00 -6.77
N GLU A 228 -24.66 3.19 -6.01
CA GLU A 228 -25.21 3.55 -4.72
C GLU A 228 -24.23 3.12 -3.62
N TYR A 229 -23.93 4.02 -2.70
CA TYR A 229 -23.05 3.76 -1.57
C TYR A 229 -23.60 4.50 -0.36
N LYS A 230 -23.94 3.78 0.73
CA LYS A 230 -24.56 4.37 1.94
C LYS A 230 -25.79 5.23 1.61
N ASP A 231 -26.73 4.65 0.87
CA ASP A 231 -28.02 5.27 0.52
C ASP A 231 -27.93 6.57 -0.30
N MET A 232 -26.78 6.84 -0.92
CA MET A 232 -26.60 7.95 -1.86
C MET A 232 -26.11 7.47 -3.23
N ILE A 233 -26.54 8.16 -4.28
CA ILE A 233 -25.96 8.01 -5.61
C ILE A 233 -24.59 8.67 -5.64
N ALA A 234 -23.56 7.83 -5.53
CA ALA A 234 -22.19 8.23 -5.30
C ALA A 234 -21.36 8.33 -6.59
N GLY A 235 -21.80 7.68 -7.66
CA GLY A 235 -21.12 7.75 -8.95
C GLY A 235 -21.93 7.20 -10.10
N THR A 236 -21.47 7.47 -11.31
CA THR A 236 -22.11 7.02 -12.55
C THR A 236 -21.07 6.54 -13.55
N ALA A 237 -21.50 5.75 -14.53
CA ALA A 237 -20.76 5.43 -15.75
C ALA A 237 -21.74 5.21 -16.90
N ALA A 238 -21.30 5.42 -18.13
CA ALA A 238 -22.07 5.13 -19.33
C ALA A 238 -21.28 4.20 -20.27
N LEU A 239 -22.00 3.31 -20.93
CA LEU A 239 -21.52 2.48 -22.02
C LEU A 239 -22.23 2.94 -23.29
N LEU A 240 -21.54 3.71 -24.12
CA LEU A 240 -22.09 4.30 -25.34
C LEU A 240 -21.90 3.32 -26.51
N LYS A 241 -23.00 2.99 -27.21
CA LYS A 241 -22.94 2.16 -28.41
C LYS A 241 -22.30 2.92 -29.56
N LYS A 242 -21.40 2.26 -30.29
CA LYS A 242 -20.77 2.74 -31.52
C LYS A 242 -21.02 1.74 -32.65
N GLU A 243 -20.50 2.06 -33.83
CA GLU A 243 -20.57 1.18 -35.00
C GLU A 243 -19.79 -0.12 -34.79
N ASN A 244 -20.05 -1.12 -35.63
CA ASN A 244 -19.33 -2.40 -35.66
C ASN A 244 -19.30 -3.15 -34.31
N ASN A 245 -20.38 -3.02 -33.53
CA ASN A 245 -20.50 -3.61 -32.20
C ASN A 245 -19.37 -3.20 -31.24
N SER A 246 -18.87 -1.97 -31.41
CA SER A 246 -17.91 -1.32 -30.51
C SER A 246 -18.64 -0.48 -29.48
N TYR A 247 -18.02 -0.28 -28.33
CA TYR A 247 -18.59 0.52 -27.25
C TYR A 247 -17.54 1.38 -26.55
N GLU A 248 -17.97 2.55 -26.08
CA GLU A 248 -17.15 3.48 -25.32
C GLU A 248 -17.61 3.54 -23.86
N LEU A 249 -16.69 3.35 -22.91
CA LEU A 249 -16.88 3.71 -21.52
C LEU A 249 -16.70 5.24 -21.41
N ALA A 250 -17.79 5.92 -21.05
CA ALA A 250 -17.84 7.37 -20.93
C ALA A 250 -18.58 7.79 -19.66
N LYS A 251 -18.55 9.09 -19.35
CA LYS A 251 -19.31 9.71 -18.23
C LYS A 251 -19.13 8.97 -16.90
N MET A 252 -17.91 8.45 -16.67
CA MET A 252 -17.56 7.80 -15.42
C MET A 252 -17.05 8.83 -14.43
N ALA A 253 -17.85 9.10 -13.41
CA ALA A 253 -17.51 10.08 -12.38
C ALA A 253 -18.01 9.61 -11.01
N VAL A 254 -17.28 9.98 -9.95
CA VAL A 254 -17.58 9.67 -8.55
C VAL A 254 -17.48 10.96 -7.76
N ARG A 255 -18.46 11.21 -6.89
CA ARG A 255 -18.49 12.38 -6.01
C ARG A 255 -17.23 12.45 -5.16
N ASP A 256 -16.66 13.65 -5.03
CA ASP A 256 -15.37 13.89 -4.36
C ASP A 256 -15.35 13.35 -2.92
N GLU A 257 -16.44 13.54 -2.18
CA GLU A 257 -16.61 13.12 -0.78
C GLU A 257 -16.50 11.60 -0.54
N VAL A 258 -16.64 10.78 -1.58
CA VAL A 258 -16.62 9.31 -1.51
C VAL A 258 -15.61 8.68 -2.47
N GLN A 259 -14.67 9.46 -3.00
CA GLN A 259 -13.52 8.92 -3.73
C GLN A 259 -12.62 8.06 -2.83
N GLY A 260 -11.84 7.17 -3.45
CA GLY A 260 -11.00 6.21 -2.71
C GLY A 260 -11.75 5.06 -2.03
N LYS A 261 -13.08 4.94 -2.23
CA LYS A 261 -13.92 3.84 -1.72
C LYS A 261 -14.19 2.73 -2.75
N GLN A 262 -13.30 2.61 -3.75
CA GLN A 262 -13.41 1.61 -4.83
C GLN A 262 -14.66 1.71 -5.74
N ILE A 263 -15.46 2.76 -5.61
CA ILE A 263 -16.69 3.00 -6.40
C ILE A 263 -16.41 3.01 -7.91
N GLY A 264 -15.44 3.81 -8.35
CA GLY A 264 -15.05 3.88 -9.77
C GLY A 264 -14.58 2.53 -10.32
N LYS A 265 -13.83 1.74 -9.52
CA LYS A 265 -13.39 0.39 -9.93
C LYS A 265 -14.61 -0.51 -10.13
N LYS A 266 -15.61 -0.46 -9.23
CA LYS A 266 -16.83 -1.27 -9.34
C LYS A 266 -17.70 -0.87 -10.54
N LEU A 267 -17.83 0.43 -10.81
CA LEU A 267 -18.50 0.95 -12.01
C LEU A 267 -17.82 0.46 -13.30
N GLY A 268 -16.49 0.60 -13.39
CA GLY A 268 -15.74 0.13 -14.55
C GLY A 268 -15.87 -1.39 -14.78
N ILE A 269 -15.84 -2.19 -13.71
CA ILE A 269 -16.07 -3.64 -13.80
C ILE A 269 -17.49 -3.93 -14.33
N ALA A 270 -18.51 -3.25 -13.82
CA ALA A 270 -19.89 -3.45 -14.29
C ALA A 270 -20.05 -3.11 -15.79
N VAL A 271 -19.38 -2.03 -16.24
CA VAL A 271 -19.34 -1.67 -17.67
C VAL A 271 -18.68 -2.77 -18.51
N ILE A 272 -17.53 -3.29 -18.08
CA ILE A 272 -16.83 -4.39 -18.77
C ILE A 272 -17.72 -5.64 -18.84
N GLU A 273 -18.36 -6.02 -17.73
CA GLU A 273 -19.26 -7.17 -17.68
C GLU A 273 -20.46 -7.02 -18.59
N LYS A 274 -21.02 -5.81 -18.69
CA LYS A 274 -22.11 -5.53 -19.64
C LYS A 274 -21.61 -5.62 -21.08
N ALA A 275 -20.47 -5.01 -21.40
CA ALA A 275 -19.88 -5.08 -22.74
C ALA A 275 -19.62 -6.54 -23.17
N LYS A 276 -19.12 -7.39 -22.27
CA LYS A 276 -18.96 -8.83 -22.50
C LYS A 276 -20.30 -9.53 -22.78
N ARG A 277 -21.33 -9.24 -21.99
CA ARG A 277 -22.69 -9.78 -22.21
C ARG A 277 -23.30 -9.34 -23.55
N LEU A 278 -22.98 -8.13 -24.00
CA LEU A 278 -23.36 -7.61 -25.33
C LEU A 278 -22.49 -8.16 -26.48
N LYS A 279 -21.56 -9.08 -26.18
CA LYS A 279 -20.60 -9.65 -27.15
C LYS A 279 -19.83 -8.56 -27.91
N CYS A 280 -19.48 -7.47 -27.21
CA CYS A 280 -18.75 -6.33 -27.74
C CYS A 280 -17.43 -6.77 -28.38
N ASN A 281 -17.15 -6.29 -29.60
CA ASN A 281 -15.90 -6.58 -30.32
C ASN A 281 -14.74 -5.71 -29.83
N ASN A 282 -15.05 -4.49 -29.37
CA ASN A 282 -14.06 -3.49 -29.00
C ASN A 282 -14.65 -2.54 -27.95
N LEU A 283 -14.10 -2.59 -26.74
CA LEU A 283 -14.44 -1.69 -25.64
C LEU A 283 -13.28 -0.72 -25.41
N TYR A 284 -13.58 0.57 -25.39
CA TYR A 284 -12.55 1.59 -25.21
C TYR A 284 -13.02 2.75 -24.33
N LEU A 285 -12.10 3.63 -24.00
CA LEU A 285 -12.37 4.92 -23.39
C LEU A 285 -11.39 5.97 -23.92
N GLU A 286 -11.82 7.22 -23.91
CA GLU A 286 -10.95 8.37 -24.17
C GLU A 286 -10.63 9.07 -22.85
N THR A 287 -9.38 9.50 -22.68
CA THR A 287 -8.92 10.12 -21.43
C THR A 287 -7.85 11.18 -21.69
N ASN A 288 -7.50 11.92 -20.64
CA ASN A 288 -6.46 12.93 -20.64
C ASN A 288 -5.26 12.47 -19.80
N ALA A 289 -4.03 12.70 -20.29
CA ALA A 289 -2.78 12.31 -19.62
C ALA A 289 -2.60 12.88 -18.21
N THR A 290 -3.26 14.00 -17.89
CA THR A 290 -3.23 14.60 -16.56
C THR A 290 -4.02 13.80 -15.51
N LEU A 291 -4.93 12.92 -15.91
CA LEU A 291 -5.82 12.15 -15.02
C LEU A 291 -5.16 10.86 -14.52
N THR A 292 -3.96 10.97 -13.94
CA THR A 292 -3.17 9.81 -13.47
C THR A 292 -3.96 8.83 -12.58
N PRO A 293 -4.81 9.27 -11.61
CA PRO A 293 -5.61 8.34 -10.81
C PRO A 293 -6.61 7.51 -11.62
N ALA A 294 -7.27 8.11 -12.62
CA ALA A 294 -8.22 7.42 -13.49
C ALA A 294 -7.50 6.43 -14.42
N ILE A 295 -6.36 6.84 -14.99
CA ILE A 295 -5.53 5.97 -15.84
C ILE A 295 -5.08 4.73 -15.07
N ASN A 296 -4.59 4.89 -13.84
CA ASN A 296 -4.18 3.78 -13.00
C ASN A 296 -5.35 2.85 -12.66
N LEU A 297 -6.55 3.40 -12.42
CA LEU A 297 -7.76 2.62 -12.23
C LEU A 297 -8.08 1.78 -13.47
N TYR A 298 -8.08 2.38 -14.66
CA TYR A 298 -8.37 1.69 -15.92
C TYR A 298 -7.37 0.57 -16.22
N LYS A 299 -6.07 0.82 -16.03
CA LYS A 299 -5.02 -0.21 -16.10
C LYS A 299 -5.31 -1.36 -15.13
N SER A 300 -5.69 -1.03 -13.90
CA SER A 300 -6.05 -2.00 -12.85
C SER A 300 -7.38 -2.73 -13.07
N ILE A 301 -8.07 -2.53 -14.20
CA ILE A 301 -9.24 -3.32 -14.62
C ILE A 301 -9.08 -3.86 -16.05
N GLY A 302 -7.88 -3.80 -16.64
CA GLY A 302 -7.56 -4.46 -17.91
C GLY A 302 -7.61 -3.58 -19.16
N PHE A 303 -7.69 -2.26 -19.02
CA PHE A 303 -7.47 -1.34 -20.14
C PHE A 303 -5.98 -1.09 -20.38
N GLU A 304 -5.60 -0.97 -21.66
CA GLU A 304 -4.25 -0.72 -22.12
C GLU A 304 -4.23 0.54 -22.98
N GLU A 305 -3.13 1.31 -22.93
CA GLU A 305 -2.99 2.54 -23.71
C GLU A 305 -2.98 2.21 -25.22
N ALA A 306 -3.64 3.06 -26.00
CA ALA A 306 -3.74 2.94 -27.44
C ALA A 306 -3.79 4.32 -28.10
N GLU A 307 -3.29 4.39 -29.33
CA GLU A 307 -3.40 5.61 -30.12
C GLU A 307 -4.85 5.88 -30.53
N MET A 308 -5.18 7.16 -30.66
CA MET A 308 -6.45 7.57 -31.27
C MET A 308 -6.35 7.39 -32.77
N LYS A 309 -7.20 6.54 -33.33
CA LYS A 309 -7.29 6.33 -34.79
C LYS A 309 -8.10 7.43 -35.49
N ASP A 310 -9.03 8.03 -34.77
CA ASP A 310 -9.96 9.06 -35.26
C ASP A 310 -9.90 10.29 -34.34
N PRO A 311 -10.16 11.50 -34.86
CA PRO A 311 -10.25 12.69 -34.03
C PRO A 311 -11.39 12.56 -33.02
N SER A 312 -11.08 12.80 -31.75
CA SER A 312 -12.07 12.79 -30.67
C SER A 312 -13.13 13.88 -30.89
N LYS A 313 -14.34 13.59 -30.42
CA LYS A 313 -15.41 14.62 -30.29
C LYS A 313 -15.14 15.59 -29.15
N TYR A 314 -14.11 15.34 -28.34
CA TYR A 314 -13.75 16.13 -27.18
C TYR A 314 -12.34 16.72 -27.32
N GLU A 315 -12.22 18.04 -27.18
CA GLU A 315 -10.92 18.73 -27.25
C GLU A 315 -9.98 18.28 -26.12
N ARG A 316 -10.54 17.90 -24.97
CA ARG A 316 -9.77 17.47 -23.79
C ARG A 316 -9.14 16.08 -23.92
N ALA A 317 -9.59 15.24 -24.86
CA ALA A 317 -9.06 13.89 -24.97
C ALA A 317 -7.63 13.96 -25.54
N THR A 318 -6.67 13.29 -24.89
CA THR A 318 -5.27 13.27 -25.37
C THR A 318 -4.83 11.90 -25.84
N PHE A 319 -5.43 10.82 -25.33
CA PHE A 319 -5.24 9.46 -25.86
C PHE A 319 -6.44 8.56 -25.53
N ARG A 320 -6.40 7.32 -26.06
CA ARG A 320 -7.43 6.29 -25.87
C ARG A 320 -6.87 5.11 -25.08
N MET A 321 -7.73 4.37 -24.40
CA MET A 321 -7.39 3.06 -23.85
C MET A 321 -8.35 2.00 -24.36
N ASN A 322 -7.86 0.83 -24.73
CA ASN A 322 -8.66 -0.30 -25.18
C ASN A 322 -8.67 -1.39 -24.12
N TYR A 323 -9.82 -2.01 -23.91
CA TYR A 323 -9.95 -3.15 -23.01
C TYR A 323 -9.40 -4.42 -23.67
N ASN A 324 -8.53 -5.12 -22.95
CA ASN A 324 -7.98 -6.39 -23.39
C ASN A 324 -8.91 -7.55 -22.99
N PHE A 325 -9.72 -8.04 -23.94
CA PHE A 325 -10.65 -9.15 -23.70
C PHE A 325 -9.99 -10.49 -23.36
N ASN A 326 -8.68 -10.65 -23.64
CA ASN A 326 -7.94 -11.87 -23.34
C ASN A 326 -7.48 -11.96 -21.87
N LYS A 327 -7.53 -10.86 -21.09
CA LYS A 327 -7.19 -10.87 -19.66
C LYS A 327 -8.39 -11.26 -18.80
N LYS A 328 -8.20 -12.23 -17.89
CA LYS A 328 -9.26 -12.62 -16.93
C LYS A 328 -9.39 -11.55 -15.84
N LEU A 329 -10.63 -11.19 -15.51
CA LEU A 329 -10.92 -10.27 -14.38
C LEU A 329 -10.47 -10.84 -13.02
N SER A 330 -10.34 -12.16 -12.88
CA SER A 330 -9.84 -12.82 -11.67
C SER A 330 -8.33 -12.66 -11.45
N GLU A 331 -7.60 -12.16 -12.45
CA GLU A 331 -6.15 -11.89 -12.39
C GLU A 331 -5.86 -10.41 -12.05
N ILE A 332 -6.89 -9.63 -11.69
CA ILE A 332 -6.89 -8.15 -11.59
C ILE A 332 -7.55 -7.64 -10.27
#